data_AF-A0A357N344-F1
#
_entry.id   AF-A0A357N344-F1
#
_cell.length_a   1.000
_cell.length_b   1.000
_cell.length_c   1.000
_cell.angle_alpha   90.00
_cell.angle_beta   90.00
_cell.angle_gamma   90.00
#
_symmetry.space_group_name_H-M   'P 1'
#
loop_
_entity.id
_entity.type
_entity.pdbx_description
1 polymer ?
#
loop_
_entity_poly.entity_id
_entity_poly.type
_entity_poly.pdbx_seq_one_letter_code
_entity_poly.pdbx_strand_id
1 'polypeptide(L)'
;RSPVAPAAPATPASMRDAGHVENPRFNQALEKLQALQQQRAQAGLSPLFANAQETERAAGQLAYESKVAGMRQIDHVLARPDGTGLFAVQGNVGDPAAQRAFVDRQQAVSQSVEASTRQSAEVDTQFNPQAQAQQEEQVKGRAL
;
A
#
# COMPACT_ATOMS: atom_id res chain seq x y z
N ARG A 1 8.54 -31.47 -33.98
CA ARG A 1 7.51 -30.75 -33.19
C ARG A 1 7.89 -30.90 -31.72
N SER A 2 8.47 -29.88 -31.11
CA SER A 2 8.71 -29.83 -29.66
C SER A 2 7.58 -29.02 -29.01
N PRO A 3 7.06 -29.41 -27.84
CA PRO A 3 5.98 -28.69 -27.19
C PRO A 3 6.52 -27.41 -26.52
N VAL A 4 5.85 -26.29 -26.77
CA VAL A 4 6.06 -25.04 -26.03
C VAL A 4 5.45 -25.20 -24.64
N ALA A 5 6.26 -24.95 -23.62
CA ALA A 5 5.81 -24.90 -22.23
C ALA A 5 4.79 -23.76 -22.04
N PRO A 6 3.78 -23.92 -21.17
CA PRO A 6 2.82 -22.86 -20.91
C PRO A 6 3.54 -21.68 -20.25
N ALA A 7 3.40 -20.49 -20.83
CA ALA A 7 3.83 -19.24 -20.22
C ALA A 7 3.17 -19.12 -18.83
N ALA A 8 3.99 -18.96 -17.79
CA ALA A 8 3.51 -18.63 -16.46
C ALA A 8 2.60 -17.40 -16.55
N PRO A 9 1.47 -17.36 -15.82
CA PRO A 9 0.60 -16.19 -15.82
C PRO A 9 1.43 -14.98 -15.41
N ALA A 10 1.44 -13.94 -16.24
CA ALA A 10 2.05 -12.67 -15.90
C ALA A 10 1.48 -12.25 -14.53
N THR A 11 2.35 -12.19 -13.51
CA THR A 11 1.96 -11.70 -12.19
C THR A 11 1.28 -10.35 -12.42
N PRO A 12 0.01 -10.16 -11.99
CA PRO A 12 -0.64 -8.88 -12.17
C PRO A 12 0.23 -7.80 -11.53
N ALA A 13 0.41 -6.68 -12.23
CA ALA A 13 1.20 -5.56 -11.73
C ALA A 13 0.70 -5.20 -10.33
N SER A 14 1.60 -5.22 -9.35
CA SER A 14 1.30 -4.97 -7.95
C SER A 14 1.82 -3.58 -7.55
N MET A 15 1.31 -3.00 -6.46
CA MET A 15 1.77 -1.69 -5.99
C MET A 15 3.26 -1.65 -5.62
N ARG A 16 3.90 -2.82 -5.47
CA ARG A 16 5.35 -2.97 -5.28
C ARG A 16 6.17 -2.74 -6.55
N ASP A 17 5.53 -2.80 -7.72
CA ASP A 17 6.19 -2.67 -9.01
C ASP A 17 6.38 -1.19 -9.36
N ALA A 18 7.61 -0.79 -9.68
CA ALA A 18 7.99 0.62 -9.89
C ALA A 18 7.14 1.37 -10.92
N GLY A 19 6.54 0.65 -11.89
CA GLY A 19 5.66 1.22 -12.90
C GLY A 19 4.19 1.39 -12.48
N HIS A 20 3.81 0.96 -11.27
CA HIS A 20 2.44 1.03 -10.79
C HIS A 20 2.11 2.42 -10.25
N VAL A 21 0.91 2.93 -10.57
CA VAL A 21 0.44 4.27 -10.15
C VAL A 21 0.45 4.46 -8.63
N GLU A 22 0.32 3.37 -7.88
CA GLU A 22 0.32 3.40 -6.41
C GLU A 22 1.66 3.06 -5.76
N ASN A 23 2.67 2.70 -6.56
CA ASN A 23 4.02 2.51 -6.06
C ASN A 23 4.54 3.71 -5.24
N PRO A 24 4.34 4.99 -5.62
CA PRO A 24 4.80 6.09 -4.78
C PRO A 24 4.18 6.08 -3.39
N ARG A 25 2.89 5.75 -3.25
CA ARG A 25 2.22 5.69 -1.93
C ARG A 25 2.66 4.46 -1.14
N PHE A 26 2.82 3.31 -1.80
CA PHE A 26 3.37 2.10 -1.20
C PHE A 26 4.79 2.32 -0.65
N ASN A 27 5.68 2.90 -1.45
CA ASN A 27 7.06 3.19 -1.02
C ASN A 27 7.10 4.19 0.14
N GLN A 28 6.25 5.22 0.14
CA GLN A 28 6.14 6.13 1.27
C GLN A 28 5.71 5.40 2.54
N ALA A 29 4.65 4.57 2.47
CA ALA A 29 4.21 3.77 3.61
C ALA A 29 5.34 2.85 4.12
N LEU A 30 6.03 2.17 3.21
CA LEU A 30 7.12 1.24 3.53
C LEU A 30 8.28 1.96 4.23
N GLU A 31 8.73 3.09 3.69
CA GLU A 31 9.80 3.91 4.26
C GLU A 31 9.43 4.39 5.67
N LYS A 32 8.23 4.94 5.85
CA LYS A 32 7.79 5.44 7.16
C LYS A 32 7.60 4.33 8.19
N LEU A 33 7.12 3.15 7.77
CA LEU A 33 7.04 1.98 8.65
C LEU A 33 8.42 1.48 9.08
N GLN A 34 9.39 1.44 8.17
CA GLN A 34 10.76 1.05 8.49
C GLN A 34 11.40 2.05 9.46
N ALA A 35 11.24 3.35 9.20
CA ALA A 35 11.71 4.40 10.11
C ALA A 35 11.06 4.28 11.50
N LEU A 36 9.75 4.03 11.56
CA LEU A 36 9.01 3.82 12.81
C LEU A 36 9.53 2.59 13.58
N GLN A 37 9.83 1.49 12.89
CA GLN A 37 10.42 0.31 13.52
C GLN A 37 11.81 0.59 14.08
N GLN A 38 12.66 1.31 13.33
CA GLN A 38 13.98 1.72 13.79
C GLN A 38 13.88 2.64 15.02
N GLN A 39 12.94 3.57 15.03
CA GLN A 39 12.67 4.44 16.18
C GLN A 39 12.24 3.64 17.41
N ARG A 40 11.34 2.67 17.23
CA ARG A 40 10.91 1.77 18.32
C ARG A 40 12.06 0.93 18.86
N ALA A 41 12.89 0.37 17.98
CA ALA A 41 14.06 -0.41 18.38
C ALA A 41 15.05 0.44 19.20
N GLN A 42 15.29 1.68 18.79
CA GLN A 42 16.12 2.64 19.54
C GLN A 42 15.52 3.00 20.90
N ALA A 43 14.19 3.04 21.00
CA ALA A 43 13.47 3.26 22.25
C ALA A 43 13.35 1.99 23.13
N GLY A 44 13.92 0.86 22.72
CA GLY A 44 13.83 -0.41 23.45
C GLY A 44 12.42 -1.04 23.44
N LEU A 45 11.55 -0.63 22.51
CA LEU A 45 10.20 -1.16 22.35
C LEU A 45 10.19 -2.39 21.46
N SER A 46 9.19 -3.26 21.66
CA SER A 46 8.99 -4.43 20.82
C SER A 46 8.73 -4.05 19.35
N PRO A 47 9.26 -4.82 18.40
CA PRO A 47 9.01 -4.60 16.98
C PRO A 47 7.53 -4.74 16.67
N LEU A 48 7.05 -3.99 15.66
CA LEU A 48 5.67 -4.06 15.20
C LEU A 48 5.42 -5.31 14.35
N PHE A 49 6.42 -5.70 13.58
CA PHE A 49 6.35 -6.82 12.65
C PHE A 49 7.48 -7.79 12.92
N ALA A 50 7.23 -9.08 12.71
CA ALA A 50 8.21 -10.14 12.87
C ALA A 50 9.21 -10.20 11.71
N ASN A 51 8.84 -9.70 10.52
CA ASN A 51 9.69 -9.77 9.33
C ASN A 51 9.37 -8.66 8.31
N ALA A 52 10.23 -8.54 7.29
CA ALA A 52 10.06 -7.59 6.19
C ALA A 52 8.75 -7.81 5.42
N GLN A 53 8.35 -9.07 5.21
CA GLN A 53 7.12 -9.44 4.51
C GLN A 53 5.86 -8.85 5.20
N GLU A 54 5.78 -8.94 6.53
CA GLU A 54 4.71 -8.31 7.30
C GLU A 54 4.74 -6.78 7.22
N THR A 55 5.94 -6.19 7.14
CA THR A 55 6.10 -4.74 6.95
C THR A 55 5.58 -4.32 5.56
N GLU A 56 5.89 -5.08 4.52
CA GLU A 56 5.40 -4.84 3.15
C GLU A 56 3.88 -4.98 3.05
N ARG A 57 3.31 -6.01 3.66
CA ARG A 57 1.84 -6.18 3.75
C ARG A 57 1.19 -5.00 4.43
N ALA A 58 1.75 -4.57 5.56
CA ALA A 58 1.26 -3.40 6.26
C ALA A 58 1.41 -2.11 5.44
N ALA A 59 2.48 -1.97 4.65
CA ALA A 59 2.66 -0.85 3.73
C ALA A 59 1.60 -0.84 2.62
N GLY A 60 1.29 -2.00 2.05
CA GLY A 60 0.20 -2.18 1.07
C GLY A 60 -1.15 -1.77 1.65
N GLN A 61 -1.47 -2.25 2.86
CA GLN A 61 -2.72 -1.88 3.51
C GLN A 61 -2.78 -0.40 3.87
N LEU A 62 -1.70 0.19 4.38
CA LEU A 62 -1.64 1.62 4.66
C LEU A 62 -1.81 2.45 3.39
N ALA A 63 -1.23 2.03 2.26
CA ALA A 63 -1.41 2.71 0.99
C ALA A 63 -2.88 2.68 0.53
N TYR A 64 -3.54 1.53 0.65
CA TYR A 64 -4.98 1.38 0.36
C TYR A 64 -5.84 2.24 1.28
N GLU A 65 -5.69 2.11 2.60
CA GLU A 65 -6.49 2.84 3.59
C GLU A 65 -6.30 4.35 3.48
N SER A 66 -5.07 4.80 3.18
CA SER A 66 -4.80 6.21 2.91
C SER A 66 -5.55 6.70 1.67
N LYS A 67 -5.62 5.89 0.61
CA LYS A 67 -6.40 6.23 -0.58
C LYS A 67 -7.90 6.32 -0.29
N VAL A 68 -8.44 5.34 0.44
CA VAL A 68 -9.85 5.34 0.87
C VAL A 68 -10.18 6.57 1.71
N ALA A 69 -9.24 7.00 2.56
CA ALA A 69 -9.35 8.24 3.34
C ALA A 69 -9.18 9.53 2.50
N GLY A 70 -9.01 9.42 1.18
CA GLY A 70 -8.82 10.55 0.27
C GLY A 70 -7.43 11.18 0.35
N MET A 71 -6.45 10.49 0.93
CA MET A 71 -5.10 11.01 1.12
C MET A 71 -4.29 10.89 -0.18
N ARG A 72 -3.57 11.97 -0.51
CA ARG A 72 -2.72 12.02 -1.70
C ARG A 72 -1.37 11.35 -1.47
N GLN A 73 -0.88 11.40 -0.23
CA GLN A 73 0.42 10.89 0.17
C GLN A 73 0.43 10.52 1.65
N ILE A 74 1.52 9.90 2.11
CA ILE A 74 1.70 9.51 3.51
C ILE A 74 2.97 10.19 4.01
N ASP A 75 2.80 11.26 4.78
CA ASP A 75 3.91 12.05 5.31
C ASP A 75 4.49 11.41 6.58
N HIS A 76 3.63 10.83 7.42
CA HIS A 76 4.04 10.12 8.64
C HIS A 76 3.25 8.84 8.86
N VAL A 77 3.90 7.86 9.50
CA VAL A 77 3.23 6.68 10.05
C VAL A 77 3.53 6.59 11.53
N LEU A 78 2.49 6.46 12.34
CA LEU A 78 2.58 6.34 13.79
C LEU A 78 2.03 4.99 14.22
N ALA A 79 2.67 4.35 15.19
CA ALA A 79 2.10 3.18 15.84
C ALA A 79 1.33 3.62 17.09
N ARG A 80 0.26 2.90 17.38
CA ARG A 80 -0.42 2.98 18.68
C ARG A 80 0.57 2.61 19.80
N PRO A 81 0.49 3.20 21.00
CA PRO A 81 1.40 2.88 22.11
C PRO A 81 1.40 1.38 22.46
N ASP A 82 0.22 0.76 22.47
CA ASP A 82 0.01 -0.68 22.67
C ASP A 82 0.45 -1.56 21.47
N GLY A 83 0.81 -0.95 20.33
CA GLY A 83 1.26 -1.67 19.13
C GLY A 83 0.18 -2.44 18.37
N THR A 84 -1.11 -2.27 18.70
CA THR A 84 -2.18 -2.99 17.99
C THR A 84 -2.56 -2.36 16.65
N GLY A 85 -2.14 -1.13 16.38
CA GLY A 85 -2.54 -0.42 15.16
C GLY A 85 -1.56 0.65 14.72
N LEU A 86 -1.82 1.15 13.51
CA LEU A 86 -1.01 2.10 12.76
C LEU A 86 -1.89 3.26 12.32
N PHE A 87 -1.31 4.45 12.22
CA PHE A 87 -1.95 5.64 11.69
C PHE A 87 -1.11 6.16 10.53
N ALA A 88 -1.67 6.19 9.32
CA ALA A 88 -1.14 7.05 8.27
C ALA A 88 -1.58 8.48 8.54
N VAL A 89 -0.67 9.43 8.35
CA VAL A 89 -0.93 10.85 8.49
C VAL A 89 -0.43 11.58 7.25
N GLN A 90 -1.27 12.47 6.72
CA GLN A 90 -0.91 13.42 5.68
C GLN A 90 -0.93 14.83 6.28
N GLY A 91 0.15 15.57 6.08
CA GLY A 91 0.43 16.83 6.77
C GLY A 91 1.18 16.64 8.09
N ASN A 92 1.30 17.71 8.87
CA ASN A 92 2.08 17.69 10.11
C ASN A 92 1.37 16.91 11.22
N VAL A 93 2.16 16.13 11.97
CA VAL A 93 1.67 15.47 13.19
C VAL A 93 1.25 16.53 14.22
N GLY A 94 -0.02 16.50 14.62
CA GLY A 94 -0.59 17.46 15.58
C GLY A 94 -1.39 18.59 14.94
N ASP A 95 -1.33 18.73 13.61
CA ASP A 95 -2.18 19.68 12.90
C ASP A 95 -3.66 19.17 12.87
N PRO A 96 -4.65 20.04 13.12
CA PRO A 96 -6.06 19.66 13.09
C PRO A 96 -6.63 19.47 11.67
N ALA A 97 -6.00 20.06 10.65
CA ALA A 97 -6.35 19.84 9.24
C ALA A 97 -5.64 18.63 8.63
N ALA A 98 -4.72 18.00 9.36
CA ALA A 98 -4.06 16.77 8.91
C ALA A 98 -5.07 15.62 8.75
N GLN A 99 -4.99 14.93 7.62
CA GLN A 99 -5.78 13.72 7.39
C GLN A 99 -5.11 12.53 8.07
N ARG A 100 -5.91 11.65 8.66
CA ARG A 100 -5.42 10.46 9.35
C ARG A 100 -6.27 9.26 8.95
N ALA A 101 -5.60 8.16 8.62
CA ALA A 101 -6.23 6.87 8.41
C ALA A 101 -5.70 5.89 9.44
N PHE A 102 -6.60 5.17 10.11
CA PHE A 102 -6.25 4.14 11.09
C PHE A 102 -6.32 2.76 10.45
N VAL A 103 -5.31 1.94 10.70
CA VAL A 103 -5.25 0.56 10.26
C VAL A 103 -4.91 -0.32 11.45
N ASP A 104 -5.72 -1.34 11.70
CA ASP A 104 -5.35 -2.36 12.68
C ASP A 104 -4.15 -3.17 12.17
N ARG A 105 -3.17 -3.44 13.03
CA ARG A 105 -1.93 -4.11 12.65
C ARG A 105 -2.19 -5.55 12.20
N GLN A 106 -3.11 -6.27 12.86
CA GLN A 106 -3.45 -7.64 12.49
C GLN A 106 -4.13 -7.68 11.13
N GLN A 107 -5.04 -6.74 10.85
CA GLN A 107 -5.62 -6.54 9.52
C GLN A 107 -4.52 -6.25 8.48
N ALA A 108 -3.59 -5.36 8.80
CA ALA A 108 -2.52 -4.92 7.91
C ALA A 108 -1.58 -6.05 7.48
N VAL A 109 -1.25 -6.98 8.38
CA VAL A 109 -0.37 -8.14 8.06
C VAL A 109 -1.12 -9.34 7.49
N SER A 110 -2.45 -9.39 7.67
CA SER A 110 -3.30 -10.47 7.16
C SER A 110 -3.57 -10.36 5.66
N GLN A 111 -3.56 -9.14 5.12
CA GLN A 111 -3.76 -8.91 3.68
C GLN A 111 -2.42 -8.91 2.94
N SER A 112 -2.36 -9.67 1.83
CA SER A 112 -1.21 -9.60 0.93
C SER A 112 -1.19 -8.28 0.17
N VAL A 113 0.00 -7.83 -0.25
CA VAL A 113 0.16 -6.61 -1.05
C VAL A 113 -0.66 -6.69 -2.35
N GLU A 114 -0.78 -7.87 -2.94
CA GLU A 114 -1.59 -8.14 -4.13
C GLU A 114 -3.10 -8.01 -3.87
N ALA A 115 -3.56 -8.25 -2.64
CA ALA A 115 -4.95 -8.00 -2.25
C ALA A 115 -5.20 -6.50 -2.12
N SER A 116 -4.34 -5.78 -1.41
CA SER A 116 -4.41 -4.31 -1.31
C SER A 116 -4.29 -3.64 -2.69
N THR A 117 -3.46 -4.18 -3.60
CA THR A 117 -3.36 -3.73 -5.00
C THR A 117 -4.73 -3.70 -5.67
N ARG A 118 -5.44 -4.84 -5.60
CA ARG A 118 -6.75 -4.99 -6.24
C ARG A 118 -7.77 -4.05 -5.61
N GLN A 119 -7.83 -4.01 -4.28
CA GLN A 119 -8.75 -3.14 -3.55
C GLN A 119 -8.56 -1.67 -3.87
N SER A 120 -7.31 -1.20 -3.98
CA SER A 120 -7.07 0.17 -4.38
C SER A 120 -7.45 0.45 -5.83
N ALA A 121 -7.26 -0.50 -6.76
CA ALA A 121 -7.73 -0.35 -8.14
C ALA A 121 -9.28 -0.25 -8.21
N GLU A 122 -9.98 -0.97 -7.34
CA GLU A 122 -11.44 -0.87 -7.18
C GLU A 122 -11.86 0.53 -6.70
N VAL A 123 -11.09 1.13 -5.78
CA VAL A 123 -11.32 2.52 -5.34
C VAL A 123 -11.12 3.52 -6.48
N ASP A 124 -10.08 3.37 -7.32
CA ASP A 124 -9.91 4.26 -8.49
C ASP A 124 -11.09 4.17 -9.45
N THR A 125 -11.59 2.96 -9.70
CA THR A 125 -12.72 2.75 -10.61
C THR A 125 -14.05 3.27 -10.05
N GLN A 126 -14.20 3.32 -8.73
CA GLN A 126 -15.37 3.89 -8.07
C GLN A 126 -15.35 5.42 -8.04
N PHE A 127 -14.18 6.03 -7.81
CA PHE A 127 -14.05 7.49 -7.67
C PHE A 127 -13.68 8.22 -8.95
N ASN A 128 -13.17 7.52 -9.98
CA ASN A 128 -12.80 8.11 -11.26
C ASN A 128 -13.19 7.21 -12.46
N PRO A 129 -14.41 7.34 -13.01
CA PRO A 129 -14.85 6.52 -14.15
C PRO A 129 -13.99 6.72 -15.41
N GLN A 130 -13.24 7.82 -15.53
CA GLN A 130 -12.27 8.03 -16.61
C GLN A 130 -11.06 7.08 -16.54
N ALA A 131 -10.73 6.52 -15.36
CA ALA A 131 -9.66 5.53 -15.22
C ALA A 131 -10.02 4.19 -15.90
N GLN A 132 -11.31 3.86 -16.00
CA GLN A 132 -11.79 2.67 -16.73
C GLN A 132 -11.47 2.76 -18.23
N ALA A 133 -11.74 3.94 -18.83
CA ALA A 133 -11.50 4.17 -20.25
C ALA A 133 -10.02 4.03 -20.66
N GLN A 134 -9.09 4.43 -19.78
CA GLN A 134 -7.64 4.31 -20.04
C GLN A 134 -7.13 2.87 -19.92
N GLN A 135 -7.73 2.07 -19.03
CA GLN A 135 -7.39 0.64 -18.92
C GLN A 135 -7.86 -0.12 -20.16
N GLU A 136 -9.08 0.16 -20.65
CA GLU A 136 -9.61 -0.43 -21.88
C GLU A 136 -8.77 -0.06 -23.12
N GLU A 137 -8.29 1.18 -23.21
CA GLU A 137 -7.45 1.61 -24.33
C GLU A 137 -6.05 0.98 -24.30
N GLN A 138 -5.46 0.76 -23.12
CA GLN A 138 -4.18 0.04 -22.99
C GLN A 138 -4.30 -1.45 -23.34
N VAL A 139 -5.42 -2.09 -22.99
CA VAL A 139 -5.66 -3.50 -23.36
C VAL A 139 -5.88 -3.60 -24.87
N LYS A 140 -6.56 -2.61 -25.46
CA LYS A 140 -6.84 -2.56 -26.91
C LYS A 140 -5.61 -2.20 -27.74
N GLY A 141 -4.71 -1.36 -27.23
CA GLY A 141 -3.43 -1.01 -27.87
C GLY A 141 -2.37 -2.11 -27.81
N ARG A 142 -2.51 -3.07 -26.88
CA ARG A 142 -1.61 -4.24 -26.77
C ARG A 142 -2.11 -5.46 -27.56
N ALA A 143 -3.28 -5.35 -28.18
CA ALA A 143 -3.91 -6.37 -29.03
C ALA A 143 -3.84 -6.04 -30.55
N LEU A 144 -3.10 -4.99 -30.91
CA LEU A 144 -2.79 -4.57 -32.28
C LEU A 144 -1.28 -4.72 -32.53
#